data_AF-A0A4S8IJV5-F1
#
_entry.id   AF-A0A4S8IJV5-F1
#
_cell.length_a   1.000
_cell.length_b   1.000
_cell.length_c   1.000
_cell.angle_alpha   90.00
_cell.angle_beta   90.00
_cell.angle_gamma   90.00
#
_symmetry.space_group_name_H-M   'P 1'
#
loop_
_entity.id
_entity.type
_entity.pdbx_description
1 polymer ?
#
loop_
_entity_poly.entity_id
_entity_poly.type
_entity_poly.pdbx_seq_one_letter_code
_entity_poly.pdbx_strand_id
1 'polypeptide(L)'
;MAFSSSSTLPVPNYPATSLKTRPCGPRQGMSLLAPQGLPLAAPVLHSRPVRTPEAISGLASVWRKIHGADDWSGLVDPLSPLLREAIVRYGELVAACYKAFDVDPTSPRHLNCKYGKRRMLREVGLGSSGYEITKYLYATPGVEVPMQAEIQEK
;
A
#
# COMPACT_ATOMS: atom_id res chain seq x y z
N MET A 1 11.50 49.90 10.10
CA MET A 1 10.16 50.15 10.67
C MET A 1 9.35 48.88 10.51
N ALA A 2 8.76 48.45 11.61
CA ALA A 2 8.11 47.16 11.79
C ALA A 2 6.75 47.08 11.09
N PHE A 3 6.36 45.89 10.64
CA PHE A 3 4.96 45.46 10.66
C PHE A 3 4.90 43.98 11.05
N SER A 4 4.71 43.76 12.35
CA SER A 4 4.08 42.56 12.88
C SER A 4 2.59 42.61 12.52
N SER A 5 2.07 41.54 11.93
CA SER A 5 0.63 41.29 11.89
C SER A 5 0.36 39.94 12.53
N SER A 6 0.04 40.02 13.81
CA SER A 6 -0.51 38.92 14.61
C SER A 6 -1.99 38.79 14.23
N SER A 7 -2.40 37.66 13.66
CA SER A 7 -3.80 37.35 13.39
C SER A 7 -4.24 36.22 14.32
N THR A 8 -4.97 36.60 15.37
CA THR A 8 -5.69 35.68 16.24
C THR A 8 -6.99 35.27 15.55
N LEU A 9 -7.16 33.98 15.25
CA LEU A 9 -8.44 33.45 14.78
C LEU A 9 -9.33 33.11 15.98
N PRO A 10 -10.66 33.35 15.90
CA PRO A 10 -11.58 33.05 16.99
C PRO A 10 -11.83 31.54 17.09
N VAL A 11 -11.85 31.03 18.32
CA VAL A 11 -12.17 29.63 18.62
C VAL A 11 -13.70 29.47 18.63
N PRO A 12 -14.30 28.57 17.83
CA PRO A 12 -15.73 28.31 17.90
C PRO A 12 -16.09 27.56 19.19
N ASN A 13 -17.05 28.11 19.93
CA ASN A 13 -17.60 27.54 21.16
C ASN A 13 -18.69 26.52 20.80
N TYR A 14 -18.40 25.22 20.95
CA TYR A 14 -19.38 24.17 20.71
C TYR A 14 -20.11 23.81 22.01
N PRO A 15 -21.44 23.82 22.05
CA PRO A 15 -22.18 23.35 23.22
C PRO A 15 -21.99 21.84 23.41
N ALA A 16 -21.81 21.42 24.66
CA ALA A 16 -21.70 20.02 25.04
C ALA A 16 -23.05 19.30 24.81
N THR A 17 -23.14 18.50 23.74
CA THR A 17 -24.31 17.67 23.48
C THR A 17 -24.22 16.39 24.33
N SER A 18 -25.14 16.28 25.28
CA SER A 18 -25.28 15.18 26.23
C SER A 18 -25.41 13.82 25.51
N LEU A 19 -24.46 12.91 25.74
CA LEU A 19 -24.50 11.52 25.27
C LEU A 19 -25.62 10.76 26.01
N LYS A 20 -26.66 10.36 25.28
CA LYS A 20 -27.76 9.55 25.82
C LYS A 20 -27.39 8.07 25.66
N THR A 21 -26.92 7.47 26.74
CA THR A 21 -26.68 6.02 26.86
C THR A 21 -27.98 5.24 26.65
N ARG A 22 -27.98 4.26 25.73
CA ARG A 22 -29.08 3.29 25.59
C ARG A 22 -28.75 2.01 26.36
N PRO A 23 -29.75 1.32 26.96
CA PRO A 23 -29.51 0.14 27.80
C PRO A 23 -29.26 -1.13 26.98
N CYS A 24 -28.41 -2.02 27.52
CA CYS A 24 -28.22 -3.40 27.07
C CYS A 24 -29.49 -4.25 27.24
N GLY A 25 -29.92 -4.92 26.16
CA GLY A 25 -30.90 -6.01 26.19
C GLY A 25 -30.23 -7.38 25.93
N PRO A 26 -30.82 -8.50 26.39
CA PRO A 26 -30.14 -9.80 26.45
C PRO A 26 -30.10 -10.53 25.10
N ARG A 27 -29.02 -11.30 24.94
CA ARG A 27 -28.73 -12.22 23.83
C ARG A 27 -29.81 -13.28 23.68
N GLN A 28 -30.24 -13.51 22.44
CA GLN A 28 -30.81 -14.78 22.02
C GLN A 28 -29.87 -15.39 20.99
N GLY A 29 -29.41 -16.61 21.28
CA GLY A 29 -28.47 -17.36 20.45
C GLY A 29 -29.17 -17.93 19.22
N MET A 30 -28.47 -17.87 18.07
CA MET A 30 -28.87 -18.59 16.87
C MET A 30 -27.68 -19.35 16.30
N SER A 31 -28.04 -20.53 15.82
CA SER A 31 -27.23 -21.70 15.53
C SER A 31 -26.17 -21.48 14.47
N LEU A 32 -25.04 -22.17 14.67
CA LEU A 32 -23.92 -22.30 13.74
C LEU A 32 -24.36 -22.96 12.42
N LEU A 33 -24.22 -22.25 11.32
CA LEU A 33 -23.81 -22.85 10.05
C LEU A 33 -22.86 -21.88 9.35
N ALA A 34 -21.58 -22.25 9.33
CA ALA A 34 -20.55 -21.54 8.60
C ALA A 34 -20.85 -21.60 7.09
N PRO A 35 -20.77 -20.47 6.36
CA PRO A 35 -20.70 -20.54 4.91
C PRO A 35 -19.38 -21.23 4.56
N GLN A 36 -19.47 -22.33 3.81
CA GLN A 36 -18.31 -23.04 3.28
C GLN A 36 -17.49 -22.04 2.46
N GLY A 37 -16.38 -21.59 3.03
CA GLY A 37 -15.43 -20.75 2.33
C GLY A 37 -14.98 -21.49 1.08
N LEU A 38 -15.23 -20.89 -0.08
CA LEU A 38 -14.50 -21.26 -1.28
C LEU A 38 -13.01 -21.17 -0.91
N PRO A 39 -12.21 -22.24 -1.08
CA PRO A 39 -10.79 -22.13 -0.84
C PRO A 39 -10.27 -21.09 -1.84
N LEU A 40 -9.89 -19.93 -1.33
CA LEU A 40 -9.00 -19.02 -2.03
C LEU A 40 -7.72 -19.83 -2.23
N ALA A 41 -7.65 -20.56 -3.35
CA ALA A 41 -6.43 -21.17 -3.81
C ALA A 41 -5.46 -20.00 -3.98
N ALA A 42 -4.59 -19.81 -2.98
CA ALA A 42 -3.51 -18.87 -3.07
C ALA A 42 -2.80 -19.19 -4.40
N PRO A 43 -2.67 -18.22 -5.32
CA PRO A 43 -1.97 -18.50 -6.57
C PRO A 43 -0.61 -19.04 -6.16
N VAL A 44 -0.31 -20.26 -6.60
CA VAL A 44 0.97 -20.89 -6.39
C VAL A 44 2.00 -19.88 -6.85
N LEU A 45 2.72 -19.28 -5.90
CA LEU A 45 3.84 -18.41 -6.18
C LEU A 45 4.88 -19.32 -6.81
N HIS A 46 4.83 -19.42 -8.13
CA HIS A 46 5.87 -20.05 -8.91
C HIS A 46 7.17 -19.40 -8.44
N SER A 47 8.10 -20.24 -7.98
CA SER A 47 9.44 -19.78 -7.62
C SER A 47 9.97 -18.98 -8.78
N ARG A 48 10.14 -17.67 -8.53
CA ARG A 48 10.46 -16.73 -9.58
C ARG A 48 11.81 -17.13 -10.17
N PRO A 49 11.95 -17.31 -11.50
CA PRO A 49 13.25 -17.56 -12.08
C PRO A 49 14.17 -16.41 -11.70
N VAL A 50 15.34 -16.77 -11.18
CA VAL A 50 16.43 -15.82 -10.91
C VAL A 50 16.69 -15.06 -12.21
N ARG A 51 16.71 -13.72 -12.14
CA ARG A 51 16.96 -12.88 -13.32
C ARG A 51 18.31 -13.27 -13.91
N THR A 52 18.32 -13.65 -15.18
CA THR A 52 19.55 -14.06 -15.86
C THR A 52 20.40 -12.84 -16.20
N PRO A 53 21.75 -12.95 -16.19
CA PRO A 53 22.65 -11.89 -16.60
C PRO A 53 22.38 -11.37 -18.03
N GLU A 54 21.95 -12.25 -18.92
CA GLU A 54 21.54 -11.96 -20.30
C GLU A 54 20.41 -10.91 -20.36
N ALA A 55 19.38 -11.06 -19.52
CA ALA A 55 18.26 -10.13 -19.43
C ALA A 55 18.68 -8.76 -18.87
N ILE A 56 19.69 -8.74 -17.99
CA ILE A 56 20.24 -7.51 -17.39
C ILE A 56 21.07 -6.75 -18.43
N SER A 57 21.91 -7.46 -19.20
CA SER A 57 22.72 -6.89 -20.29
C SER A 57 21.82 -6.30 -21.40
N GLY A 58 20.78 -7.05 -21.79
CA GLY A 58 19.77 -6.57 -22.73
C GLY A 58 19.05 -5.31 -22.20
N LEU A 59 18.55 -5.34 -20.96
CA LEU A 59 17.83 -4.21 -20.37
C LEU A 59 18.69 -2.95 -20.28
N ALA A 60 19.96 -3.06 -19.88
CA ALA A 60 20.86 -1.91 -19.75
C ALA A 60 21.04 -1.16 -21.09
N SER A 61 20.98 -1.85 -22.22
CA SER A 61 21.09 -1.22 -23.54
C SER A 61 19.80 -0.50 -23.98
N VAL A 62 18.62 -0.98 -23.54
CA VAL A 62 17.31 -0.47 -24.00
C VAL A 62 16.46 0.18 -22.89
N TRP A 63 17.03 0.43 -21.71
CA TRP A 63 16.26 0.88 -20.53
C TRP A 63 15.39 2.11 -20.83
N ARG A 64 15.91 3.07 -21.61
CA ARG A 64 15.17 4.29 -21.99
C ARG A 64 13.85 3.96 -22.70
N LYS A 65 13.89 3.02 -23.66
CA LYS A 65 12.69 2.58 -24.40
C LYS A 65 11.70 1.88 -23.48
N ILE A 66 12.19 0.99 -22.61
CA ILE A 66 11.37 0.30 -21.60
C ILE A 66 10.70 1.31 -20.65
N HIS A 67 11.39 2.42 -20.36
CA HIS A 67 10.89 3.51 -19.52
C HIS A 67 10.08 4.59 -20.27
N GLY A 68 9.70 4.34 -21.53
CA GLY A 68 8.75 5.16 -22.26
C GLY A 68 9.37 6.29 -23.10
N ALA A 69 10.68 6.26 -23.37
CA ALA A 69 11.31 7.28 -24.22
C ALA A 69 10.70 7.37 -25.64
N ASP A 70 10.15 6.26 -26.14
CA ASP A 70 9.54 6.14 -27.47
C ASP A 70 8.05 5.74 -27.35
N ASP A 71 7.33 6.21 -26.32
CA ASP A 71 5.89 5.91 -26.07
C ASP A 71 5.52 4.41 -26.11
N TRP A 72 6.49 3.55 -25.77
CA TRP A 72 6.39 2.08 -25.89
C TRP A 72 5.99 1.58 -27.29
N SER A 73 6.30 2.33 -28.35
CA SER A 73 5.98 2.00 -29.74
C SER A 73 6.49 0.60 -30.10
N GLY A 74 5.60 -0.31 -30.49
CA GLY A 74 5.95 -1.69 -30.88
C GLY A 74 6.42 -2.59 -29.71
N LEU A 75 6.29 -2.16 -28.45
CA LEU A 75 6.62 -2.97 -27.27
C LEU A 75 5.41 -3.59 -26.58
N VAL A 76 4.20 -3.08 -26.83
CA VAL A 76 2.97 -3.46 -26.12
C VAL A 76 2.25 -4.62 -26.81
N ASP A 77 2.25 -4.66 -28.14
CA ASP A 77 1.58 -5.68 -28.93
C ASP A 77 2.48 -6.17 -30.09
N PRO A 78 3.11 -7.36 -29.97
CA PRO A 78 3.10 -8.26 -28.82
C PRO A 78 3.94 -7.72 -27.64
N LEU A 79 3.52 -8.02 -26.40
CA LEU A 79 4.19 -7.51 -25.21
C LEU A 79 5.63 -8.04 -25.09
N SER A 80 6.60 -7.15 -25.26
CA SER A 80 8.03 -7.44 -25.15
C SER A 80 8.36 -8.09 -23.79
N PRO A 81 9.16 -9.19 -23.76
CA PRO A 81 9.54 -9.84 -22.51
C PRO A 81 10.25 -8.91 -21.51
N LEU A 82 11.11 -8.02 -22.00
CA LEU A 82 11.81 -7.04 -21.15
C LEU A 82 10.84 -6.03 -20.54
N LEU A 83 9.81 -5.60 -21.30
CA LEU A 83 8.78 -4.70 -20.80
C LEU A 83 7.90 -5.42 -19.76
N ARG A 84 7.51 -6.66 -20.02
CA ARG A 84 6.77 -7.51 -19.07
C ARG A 84 7.51 -7.64 -17.74
N GLU A 85 8.81 -7.92 -17.78
CA GLU A 85 9.63 -8.03 -16.57
C GLU A 85 9.72 -6.73 -15.79
N ALA A 86 9.83 -5.59 -16.48
CA ALA A 86 9.83 -4.28 -15.85
C ALA A 86 8.49 -3.99 -15.16
N ILE A 87 7.36 -4.26 -15.84
CA ILE A 87 6.02 -4.10 -15.28
C ILE A 87 5.85 -4.95 -14.02
N VAL A 88 6.20 -6.24 -14.08
CA VAL A 88 6.11 -7.15 -12.92
C VAL A 88 7.00 -6.64 -11.78
N ARG A 89 8.22 -6.20 -12.07
CA ARG A 89 9.14 -5.64 -11.07
C ARG A 89 8.55 -4.44 -10.34
N TYR A 90 7.97 -3.48 -11.07
CA TYR A 90 7.34 -2.32 -10.44
C TYR A 90 6.06 -2.69 -9.69
N GLY A 91 5.26 -3.60 -10.22
CA GLY A 91 4.07 -4.12 -9.53
C GLY A 91 4.39 -4.75 -8.18
N GLU A 92 5.48 -5.53 -8.09
CA GLU A 92 5.92 -6.10 -6.82
C GLU A 92 6.41 -5.06 -5.80
N LEU A 93 7.08 -4.00 -6.26
CA LEU A 93 7.49 -2.90 -5.39
C LEU A 93 6.26 -2.19 -4.79
N VAL A 94 5.20 -2.00 -5.58
CA VAL A 94 3.92 -1.47 -5.09
C VAL A 94 3.27 -2.43 -4.10
N ALA A 95 3.21 -3.73 -4.43
CA ALA A 95 2.65 -4.74 -3.54
C ALA A 95 3.43 -4.86 -2.21
N ALA A 96 4.75 -4.69 -2.25
CA ALA A 96 5.61 -4.65 -1.07
C ALA A 96 5.22 -3.50 -0.13
N CYS A 97 4.92 -2.32 -0.67
CA CYS A 97 4.44 -1.18 0.13
C CYS A 97 3.15 -1.53 0.87
N TYR A 98 2.16 -2.12 0.19
CA TYR A 98 0.91 -2.54 0.84
C TYR A 98 1.11 -3.59 1.94
N LYS A 99 1.95 -4.59 1.69
CA LYS A 99 2.27 -5.64 2.69
C LYS A 99 2.94 -5.05 3.94
N ALA A 100 3.87 -4.12 3.74
CA ALA A 100 4.62 -3.49 4.81
C ALA A 100 3.86 -2.37 5.53
N PHE A 101 2.72 -1.91 5.02
CA PHE A 101 1.93 -0.85 5.64
C PHE A 101 1.10 -1.40 6.81
N ASP A 102 1.09 -0.67 7.92
CA ASP A 102 0.33 -1.03 9.11
C ASP A 102 -1.05 -0.36 9.09
N VAL A 103 -2.07 -1.14 8.77
CA VAL A 103 -3.47 -0.68 8.72
C VAL A 103 -4.24 -0.99 9.99
N ASP A 104 -3.63 -1.64 10.98
CA ASP A 104 -4.30 -1.99 12.24
C ASP A 104 -4.48 -0.72 13.10
N PRO A 105 -5.72 -0.28 13.39
CA PRO A 105 -5.96 0.92 14.19
C PRO A 105 -5.55 0.75 15.66
N THR A 106 -5.38 -0.48 16.14
CA THR A 106 -4.93 -0.75 17.51
C THR A 106 -3.41 -0.73 17.65
N SER A 107 -2.69 -0.77 16.53
CA SER A 107 -1.23 -0.74 16.52
C SER A 107 -0.70 0.65 16.92
N PRO A 108 0.31 0.74 17.81
CA PRO A 108 1.00 2.00 18.09
C PRO A 108 1.68 2.62 16.86
N ARG A 109 1.85 1.85 15.78
CA ARG A 109 2.45 2.27 14.52
C ARG A 109 1.45 2.28 13.37
N HIS A 110 0.16 2.44 13.66
CA HIS A 110 -0.88 2.62 12.66
C HIS A 110 -0.46 3.67 11.61
N LEU A 111 -0.76 3.38 10.34
CA LEU A 111 -0.41 4.17 9.15
C LEU A 111 1.10 4.38 8.93
N ASN A 112 1.94 3.56 9.55
CA ASN A 112 3.38 3.55 9.32
C ASN A 112 3.85 2.24 8.68
N CYS A 113 5.10 2.21 8.23
CA CYS A 113 5.73 0.96 7.83
C CYS A 113 6.02 0.07 9.05
N LYS A 114 5.63 -1.21 8.95
CA LYS A 114 5.89 -2.25 9.95
C LYS A 114 7.38 -2.52 10.17
N TYR A 115 8.21 -2.23 9.18
CA TYR A 115 9.62 -2.62 9.15
C TYR A 115 10.56 -1.43 9.00
N GLY A 116 11.78 -1.56 9.53
CA GLY A 116 12.86 -0.60 9.25
C GLY A 116 13.40 -0.73 7.83
N LYS A 117 13.95 0.37 7.28
CA LYS A 117 14.40 0.48 5.87
C LYS A 117 15.25 -0.70 5.38
N ARG A 118 16.27 -1.08 6.17
CA ARG A 118 17.19 -2.19 5.86
C ARG A 118 16.53 -3.57 5.81
N ARG A 119 15.37 -3.74 6.46
CA ARG A 119 14.71 -5.04 6.59
C ARG A 119 13.46 -5.15 5.72
N MET A 120 12.75 -4.04 5.47
CA MET A 120 11.43 -4.04 4.84
C MET A 120 11.36 -4.93 3.58
N LEU A 121 12.28 -4.79 2.62
CA LEU A 121 12.26 -5.63 1.40
C LEU A 121 12.46 -7.11 1.70
N ARG A 122 13.30 -7.47 2.67
CA ARG A 122 13.49 -8.87 3.07
C ARG A 122 12.24 -9.43 3.74
N GLU A 123 11.61 -8.67 4.63
CA GLU A 123 10.41 -9.09 5.37
C GLU A 123 9.21 -9.31 4.44
N VAL A 124 9.12 -8.59 3.32
CA VAL A 124 8.06 -8.78 2.31
C VAL A 124 8.42 -9.77 1.19
N GLY A 125 9.57 -10.45 1.28
CA GLY A 125 10.01 -11.45 0.30
C GLY A 125 10.73 -10.91 -0.94
N LEU A 126 11.11 -9.63 -0.95
CA LEU A 126 11.85 -8.95 -2.03
C LEU A 126 13.34 -8.72 -1.71
N GLY A 127 13.93 -9.49 -0.79
CA GLY A 127 15.32 -9.30 -0.35
C GLY A 127 16.37 -9.42 -1.47
N SER A 128 16.09 -10.22 -2.51
CA SER A 128 16.96 -10.41 -3.69
C SER A 128 16.61 -9.47 -4.85
N SER A 129 15.77 -8.46 -4.63
CA SER A 129 15.30 -7.55 -5.67
C SER A 129 16.40 -6.64 -6.23
N GLY A 130 17.53 -6.49 -5.53
CA GLY A 130 18.62 -5.57 -5.92
C GLY A 130 18.34 -4.10 -5.62
N TYR A 131 17.26 -3.81 -4.88
CA TYR A 131 16.91 -2.46 -4.43
C TYR A 131 17.22 -2.29 -2.94
N GLU A 132 17.51 -1.06 -2.55
CA GLU A 132 17.64 -0.64 -1.16
C GLU A 132 16.69 0.52 -0.87
N ILE A 133 16.02 0.47 0.27
CA ILE A 133 15.16 1.56 0.73
C ILE A 133 16.02 2.62 1.42
N THR A 134 16.03 3.82 0.85
CA THR A 134 16.81 4.95 1.39
C THR A 134 15.98 5.84 2.32
N LYS A 135 14.70 6.07 1.99
CA LYS A 135 13.78 6.96 2.72
C LYS A 135 12.36 6.40 2.72
N TYR A 136 11.59 6.80 3.72
CA TYR A 136 10.13 6.67 3.73
C TYR A 136 9.52 8.04 3.45
N LEU A 137 8.47 8.04 2.63
CA LEU A 137 7.69 9.23 2.31
C LEU A 137 6.41 9.19 3.15
N TYR A 138 6.05 10.34 3.72
CA TYR A 138 4.87 10.50 4.54
C TYR A 138 4.04 11.64 3.96
N ALA A 139 2.73 11.44 3.89
CA ALA A 139 1.79 12.44 3.43
C ALA A 139 0.59 12.46 4.36
N THR A 140 0.15 13.65 4.74
CA THR A 140 -1.10 13.89 5.44
C THR A 140 -2.10 14.46 4.45
N PRO A 141 -3.32 13.92 4.34
CA PRO A 141 -4.31 14.48 3.44
C PRO A 141 -4.69 15.90 3.91
N GLY A 142 -4.74 16.86 2.98
CA GLY A 142 -5.16 18.25 3.28
C GLY A 142 -6.67 18.42 3.40
N VAL A 143 -7.43 17.35 3.22
CA VAL A 143 -8.89 17.26 3.29
C VAL A 143 -9.22 16.00 4.07
N GLU A 144 -10.33 15.98 4.81
CA GLU A 144 -10.78 14.77 5.50
C GLU A 144 -11.07 13.67 4.47
N VAL A 145 -10.12 12.74 4.31
CA VAL A 145 -10.30 11.56 3.48
C VAL A 145 -10.94 10.51 4.38
N PRO A 146 -12.15 10.03 4.07
CA PRO A 146 -12.71 8.90 4.79
C PRO A 146 -11.78 7.70 4.57
N MET A 147 -11.02 7.34 5.61
CA MET A 147 -10.29 6.08 5.62
C MET A 147 -11.35 4.99 5.52
N GLN A 148 -11.26 4.11 4.52
CA GLN A 148 -12.22 3.06 4.25
C GLN A 148 -12.39 2.18 5.51
N ALA A 149 -13.36 2.54 6.33
CA ALA A 149 -13.77 1.84 7.53
C ALA A 149 -15.14 1.20 7.29
N GLU A 150 -15.33 0.54 6.15
CA GLU A 150 -16.57 -0.17 5.86
C GLU A 150 -16.27 -1.49 5.13
N ILE A 151 -16.02 -2.53 5.92
CA ILE A 151 -16.67 -3.83 5.72
C ILE A 151 -17.51 -4.04 7.00
N GLN A 152 -18.56 -3.23 7.15
CA GLN A 152 -19.71 -3.64 7.96
C GLN A 152 -20.59 -4.49 7.05
N GLU A 153 -20.50 -5.81 7.24
CA GLU A 153 -21.45 -6.76 6.67
C GLU A 153 -22.83 -6.45 7.28
N LYS A 154 -23.79 -6.17 6.41
CA LYS A 154 -25.19 -5.83 6.74
C LYS A 154 -26.03 -7.10 6.85
#